data_AF-A0A5E4LE28-F1
#
_entry.id   AF-A0A5E4LE28-F1
#
_cell.length_a   1.000
_cell.length_b   1.000
_cell.length_c   1.000
_cell.angle_alpha   90.00
_cell.angle_beta   90.00
_cell.angle_gamma   90.00
#
_symmetry.space_group_name_H-M   'P 1'
#
loop_
_entity.id
_entity.type
_entity.pdbx_description
1 polymer ?
#
loop_
_entity_poly.entity_id
_entity_poly.type
_entity_poly.pdbx_seq_one_letter_code
_entity_poly.pdbx_strand_id
1 'polypeptide(L)'
;MKAIFNVKTIKSDWKPPFRKEVTEEQYSVSEMETFDRIVGNGNDEPIFQLESIGGARAKIKYSRVFMLKGQPEGQEKEKRIWLDRDSPVTFTYLWGEQGISKMVTYKGIATKEEESIEEQAEELVEVVSQPASPGSGSAQGAQQ
;
A
#
# COMPACT_ATOMS: atom_id res chain seq x y z
N MET A 1 7.50 15.38 -2.87
CA MET A 1 7.18 14.81 -4.20
C MET A 1 6.76 13.38 -3.96
N LYS A 2 5.48 13.09 -4.14
CA LYS A 2 4.95 11.73 -3.99
C LYS A 2 4.84 11.04 -5.34
N ALA A 3 5.08 9.73 -5.36
CA ALA A 3 4.87 8.86 -6.50
C ALA A 3 3.56 8.09 -6.32
N ILE A 4 2.78 7.96 -7.39
CA ILE A 4 1.53 7.21 -7.38
C ILE A 4 1.79 5.80 -7.91
N PHE A 5 1.37 4.80 -7.14
CA PHE A 5 1.39 3.40 -7.50
C PHE A 5 -0.03 2.83 -7.48
N ASN A 6 -0.30 1.94 -8.41
CA ASN A 6 -1.49 1.10 -8.36
C ASN A 6 -1.04 -0.35 -8.17
N VAL A 7 -1.51 -0.99 -7.11
CA VAL A 7 -1.19 -2.38 -6.79
C VAL A 7 -2.45 -3.21 -6.86
N LYS A 8 -2.48 -4.11 -7.83
CA LYS A 8 -3.51 -5.13 -7.96
C LYS A 8 -3.07 -6.42 -7.30
N THR A 9 -3.78 -6.84 -6.27
CA THR A 9 -3.53 -8.10 -5.56
C THR A 9 -4.49 -9.18 -6.05
N ILE A 10 -3.95 -10.36 -6.32
CA ILE A 10 -4.71 -11.55 -6.72
C ILE A 10 -4.34 -12.65 -5.73
N LYS A 11 -5.29 -13.07 -4.90
CA LYS A 11 -5.15 -14.24 -4.02
C LYS A 11 -5.88 -15.42 -4.66
N SER A 12 -5.23 -16.57 -4.74
CA SER A 12 -5.78 -17.78 -5.37
C SER A 12 -5.57 -18.98 -4.46
N ASP A 13 -6.66 -19.67 -4.11
CA ASP A 13 -6.59 -20.94 -3.37
C ASP A 13 -6.24 -22.08 -4.33
N TRP A 14 -5.24 -22.89 -3.98
CA TRP A 14 -4.77 -24.04 -4.75
C TRP A 14 -5.35 -25.36 -4.26
N LYS A 15 -6.32 -25.30 -3.34
CA LYS A 15 -7.15 -26.42 -2.93
C LYS A 15 -8.64 -26.15 -3.16
N PRO A 16 -9.44 -27.20 -3.39
CA PRO A 16 -10.88 -27.07 -3.41
C PRO A 16 -11.45 -26.55 -2.07
N PRO A 17 -12.49 -25.69 -2.10
CA PRO A 17 -13.02 -25.03 -3.28
C PRO A 17 -12.05 -23.97 -3.81
N PHE A 18 -11.69 -24.02 -5.09
CA PHE A 18 -10.79 -23.04 -5.70
C PHE A 18 -11.48 -21.66 -5.71
N ARG A 19 -10.86 -20.69 -5.04
CA ARG A 19 -11.34 -19.30 -5.01
C ARG A 19 -10.26 -18.36 -5.51
N LYS A 20 -10.71 -17.25 -6.08
CA LYS A 20 -9.85 -16.16 -6.51
C LYS A 20 -10.43 -14.85 -6.02
N GLU A 21 -9.63 -14.11 -5.26
CA GLU A 21 -9.95 -12.77 -4.79
C GLU A 21 -9.05 -11.78 -5.51
N VAL A 22 -9.61 -10.67 -5.96
CA VAL A 22 -8.88 -9.61 -6.65
C VAL A 22 -9.21 -8.28 -5.98
N THR A 23 -8.18 -7.60 -5.49
CA THR A 23 -8.29 -6.24 -4.93
C THR A 23 -7.32 -5.31 -5.65
N GLU A 24 -7.63 -4.03 -5.64
CA GLU A 24 -6.84 -3.00 -6.30
C GLU A 24 -6.79 -1.78 -5.39
N GLU A 25 -5.58 -1.33 -5.08
CA GLU A 25 -5.31 -0.23 -4.14
C GLU A 25 -4.33 0.74 -4.76
N GLN A 26 -4.60 2.03 -4.59
CA GLN A 26 -3.71 3.11 -5.00
C GLN A 26 -2.91 3.59 -3.78
N TYR A 27 -1.62 3.83 -3.99
CA TYR A 27 -0.70 4.33 -2.96
C TYR A 27 -0.01 5.60 -3.46
N SER A 28 0.03 6.61 -2.59
CA SER A 28 0.75 7.88 -2.78
C SER A 28 1.91 7.90 -1.80
N VAL A 29 3.14 7.71 -2.29
CA VAL A 29 4.30 7.41 -1.43
C VAL A 29 5.48 8.31 -1.72
N SER A 30 6.19 8.69 -0.67
CA SER A 30 7.43 9.46 -0.73
C SER A 30 8.66 8.56 -0.87
N GLU A 31 9.80 9.12 -1.23
CA GLU A 31 11.05 8.36 -1.24
C GLU A 31 11.35 7.78 0.15
N MET A 32 11.86 6.55 0.16
CA MET A 32 12.14 5.71 1.34
C MET A 32 10.91 5.18 2.07
N GLU A 33 9.70 5.54 1.64
CA GLU A 33 8.46 5.05 2.23
C GLU A 33 8.10 3.64 1.76
N THR A 34 7.54 2.86 2.66
CA THR A 34 7.03 1.51 2.37
C THR A 34 5.54 1.52 2.09
N PHE A 35 5.09 0.68 1.17
CA PHE A 35 3.68 0.56 0.85
C PHE A 35 3.31 -0.89 0.51
N ASP A 36 2.00 -1.14 0.65
CA ASP A 36 1.38 -2.45 0.56
C ASP A 36 1.91 -3.47 1.61
N ARG A 37 1.02 -4.32 2.09
CA ARG A 37 1.32 -5.35 3.09
C ARG A 37 0.48 -6.59 2.83
N ILE A 38 0.98 -7.76 3.23
CA ILE A 38 0.11 -8.95 3.30
C ILE A 38 -0.41 -9.04 4.72
N VAL A 39 -1.73 -9.00 4.89
CA VAL A 39 -2.38 -9.30 6.16
C VAL A 39 -2.90 -10.74 6.17
N GLY A 40 -2.85 -11.38 7.35
CA GLY A 40 -3.49 -12.67 7.61
C GLY A 40 -2.62 -13.91 7.37
N ASN A 41 -1.35 -13.76 7.00
CA ASN A 41 -0.42 -14.87 6.77
C ASN A 41 0.64 -15.06 7.88
N GLY A 42 0.53 -14.31 8.98
CA GLY A 42 1.55 -14.26 10.03
C GLY A 42 2.82 -13.47 9.67
N ASN A 43 2.85 -12.82 8.50
CA ASN A 43 3.93 -11.96 8.06
C ASN A 43 3.38 -10.57 7.67
N ASP A 44 3.53 -9.61 8.58
CA ASP A 44 3.13 -8.20 8.36
C ASP A 44 4.30 -7.35 7.80
N GLU A 45 5.29 -8.00 7.15
CA GLU A 45 6.39 -7.28 6.50
C GLU A 45 5.85 -6.45 5.32
N PRO A 46 6.32 -5.20 5.16
CA PRO A 46 6.00 -4.38 3.99
C PRO A 46 6.51 -5.04 2.71
N ILE A 47 5.72 -4.96 1.65
CA ILE A 47 6.05 -5.63 0.39
C ILE A 47 6.93 -4.75 -0.47
N PHE A 48 6.64 -3.46 -0.57
CA PHE A 48 7.37 -2.54 -1.43
C PHE A 48 7.92 -1.37 -0.63
N GLN A 49 9.08 -0.86 -1.07
CA GLN A 49 9.67 0.38 -0.60
C GLN A 49 10.11 1.20 -1.80
N LEU A 50 9.72 2.47 -1.84
CA LEU A 50 10.21 3.38 -2.86
C LEU A 50 11.65 3.79 -2.52
N GLU A 51 12.61 3.53 -3.41
CA GLU A 51 14.00 3.98 -3.20
C GLU A 51 14.30 5.31 -3.89
N SER A 52 13.75 5.54 -5.10
CA SER A 52 14.04 6.75 -5.87
C SER A 52 12.99 7.02 -6.95
N ILE A 53 12.72 8.30 -7.20
CA ILE A 53 11.84 8.78 -8.26
C ILE A 53 12.67 9.35 -9.42
N GLY A 54 12.48 8.80 -10.62
CA GLY A 54 13.15 9.23 -11.86
C GLY A 54 12.21 9.87 -12.88
N GLY A 55 11.06 10.40 -12.46
CA GLY A 55 10.06 11.04 -13.33
C GLY A 55 9.27 10.05 -14.19
N ALA A 56 9.90 9.48 -15.21
CA ALA A 56 9.29 8.47 -16.10
C ALA A 56 9.36 7.05 -15.52
N ARG A 57 10.19 6.84 -14.50
CA ARG A 57 10.41 5.57 -13.84
C ARG A 57 10.56 5.74 -12.34
N ALA A 58 10.26 4.70 -11.58
CA ALA A 58 10.49 4.66 -10.13
C ALA A 58 11.30 3.42 -9.77
N LYS A 59 12.28 3.56 -8.88
CA LYS A 59 13.05 2.43 -8.37
C LYS A 59 12.41 1.97 -7.07
N ILE A 60 11.99 0.71 -7.03
CA ILE A 60 11.45 0.10 -5.82
C ILE A 60 12.34 -1.04 -5.34
N LYS A 61 12.37 -1.23 -4.04
CA LYS A 61 12.79 -2.47 -3.39
C LYS A 61 11.54 -3.28 -3.05
N TYR A 62 11.61 -4.60 -3.18
CA TYR A 62 10.49 -5.49 -2.85
C TYR A 62 10.90 -6.56 -1.84
N SER A 63 9.90 -7.14 -1.17
CA SER A 63 10.11 -8.13 -0.12
C SER A 63 10.80 -9.39 -0.65
N ARG A 64 11.65 -9.97 0.19
CA ARG A 64 12.40 -11.20 -0.08
C ARG A 64 11.52 -12.40 -0.39
N VAL A 65 10.29 -12.43 0.13
CA VAL A 65 9.36 -13.57 -0.05
C VAL A 65 8.71 -13.59 -1.42
N PHE A 66 8.76 -12.46 -2.14
CA PHE A 66 8.23 -12.35 -3.49
C PHE A 66 9.30 -12.64 -4.54
N MET A 67 8.87 -13.26 -5.62
CA MET A 67 9.64 -13.48 -6.85
C MET A 67 9.10 -12.59 -7.96
N LEU A 68 9.98 -11.99 -8.75
CA LEU A 68 9.58 -11.25 -9.96
C LEU A 68 9.24 -12.24 -11.07
N LYS A 69 8.02 -12.13 -11.62
CA LYS A 69 7.60 -12.99 -12.72
C LYS A 69 8.45 -12.71 -13.96
N GLY A 70 9.04 -13.77 -14.53
CA GLY A 70 9.83 -13.69 -15.75
C GLY A 70 11.35 -13.59 -15.54
N GLN A 71 11.83 -13.55 -14.30
CA GLN A 71 13.25 -13.77 -14.00
C GLN A 71 13.51 -15.16 -13.40
N PRO A 72 14.63 -15.81 -13.77
CA PRO A 72 15.05 -17.05 -13.12
C PRO A 72 15.34 -16.83 -11.63
N GLU A 73 14.91 -17.78 -10.81
CA GLU A 73 15.13 -17.78 -9.36
C GLU A 73 16.64 -17.65 -9.03
N GLY A 74 16.99 -16.76 -8.10
CA GLY A 74 18.38 -16.54 -7.66
C GLY A 74 19.18 -15.46 -8.42
N GLN A 75 18.62 -14.83 -9.47
CA GLN A 75 19.27 -13.69 -10.14
C GLN A 75 18.97 -12.33 -9.46
N GLU A 76 18.03 -12.29 -8.53
CA GLU A 76 17.58 -11.08 -7.84
C GLU A 76 18.40 -10.81 -6.56
N LYS A 77 19.72 -10.61 -6.68
CA LYS A 77 20.59 -10.43 -5.51
C LYS A 77 20.20 -9.23 -4.64
N GLU A 78 19.61 -8.18 -5.22
CA GLU A 78 19.29 -6.96 -4.49
C GLU A 78 17.79 -6.70 -4.27
N LYS A 79 16.89 -7.55 -4.80
CA LYS A 79 15.43 -7.37 -4.72
C LYS A 79 14.97 -5.94 -5.04
N ARG A 80 15.53 -5.38 -6.12
CA ARG A 80 15.27 -4.02 -6.61
C ARG A 80 14.91 -4.05 -8.09
N ILE A 81 14.03 -3.15 -8.51
CA ILE A 81 13.64 -3.02 -9.92
C ILE A 81 13.25 -1.58 -10.25
N TRP A 82 13.51 -1.18 -11.49
CA TRP A 82 12.92 0.01 -12.08
C TRP A 82 11.56 -0.33 -12.68
N LEU A 83 10.54 0.42 -12.28
CA LEU A 83 9.21 0.39 -12.86
C LEU A 83 9.09 1.54 -13.85
N ASP A 84 8.78 1.21 -15.10
CA ASP A 84 8.42 2.21 -16.11
C ASP A 84 6.97 2.66 -15.91
N ARG A 85 6.69 3.93 -16.22
CA ARG A 85 5.35 4.49 -16.14
C ARG A 85 4.36 3.68 -16.98
N ASP A 86 3.22 3.36 -16.39
CA ASP A 86 2.12 2.59 -16.97
C ASP A 86 2.50 1.17 -17.46
N SER A 87 3.65 0.65 -17.03
CA SER A 87 4.09 -0.71 -17.32
C SER A 87 3.92 -1.60 -16.06
N PRO A 88 2.95 -2.53 -16.04
CA PRO A 88 2.69 -3.35 -14.88
C PRO A 88 3.77 -4.43 -14.71
N VAL A 89 4.28 -4.56 -13.50
CA VAL A 89 5.24 -5.60 -13.12
C VAL A 89 4.60 -6.55 -12.12
N THR A 90 4.74 -7.86 -12.37
CA THR A 90 4.08 -8.89 -11.55
C THR A 90 5.06 -9.57 -10.61
N PHE A 91 4.70 -9.62 -9.34
CA PHE A 91 5.39 -10.34 -8.28
C PHE A 91 4.52 -11.50 -7.80
N THR A 92 5.11 -12.64 -7.50
CA THR A 92 4.39 -13.82 -7.01
C THR A 92 5.00 -14.36 -5.73
N TYR A 93 4.15 -14.79 -4.82
CA TYR A 93 4.51 -15.44 -3.57
C TYR A 93 3.56 -16.62 -3.33
N LEU A 94 4.13 -17.77 -2.94
CA LEU A 94 3.37 -18.94 -2.55
C LEU A 94 3.41 -19.07 -1.04
N TRP A 95 2.23 -19.11 -0.42
CA TRP A 95 2.08 -19.28 1.02
C TRP A 95 1.17 -20.48 1.31
N GLY A 96 1.79 -21.61 1.64
CA GLY A 96 1.07 -22.87 1.82
C GLY A 96 0.30 -23.25 0.56
N GLU A 97 -1.01 -23.31 0.66
CA GLU A 97 -1.93 -23.64 -0.45
C GLU A 97 -2.53 -22.38 -1.10
N GLN A 98 -2.00 -21.19 -0.82
CA GLN A 98 -2.44 -19.94 -1.41
C GLN A 98 -1.34 -19.32 -2.28
N GLY A 99 -1.70 -18.97 -3.51
CA GLY A 99 -0.87 -18.16 -4.40
C GLY A 99 -1.28 -16.70 -4.31
N ILE A 100 -0.33 -15.82 -4.03
CA ILE A 100 -0.51 -14.37 -4.00
C ILE A 100 0.28 -13.78 -5.17
N SER A 101 -0.42 -13.11 -6.10
CA SER A 101 0.22 -12.32 -7.16
C SER A 101 -0.08 -10.84 -6.95
N LYS A 102 0.95 -10.00 -7.04
CA LYS A 102 0.83 -8.55 -6.94
C LYS A 102 1.32 -7.92 -8.22
N MET A 103 0.46 -7.15 -8.89
CA MET A 103 0.81 -6.40 -10.08
C MET A 103 0.96 -4.93 -9.69
N VAL A 104 2.18 -4.42 -9.74
CA VAL A 104 2.51 -3.03 -9.39
C VAL A 104 2.65 -2.23 -10.67
N THR A 105 1.96 -1.09 -10.74
CA THR A 105 2.06 -0.15 -11.86
C THR A 105 2.44 1.22 -11.31
N TYR A 106 3.55 1.78 -11.81
CA TYR A 106 3.91 3.16 -11.52
C TYR A 106 3.08 4.12 -12.41
N LYS A 107 2.38 5.08 -11.80
CA LYS A 107 1.48 6.01 -12.52
C LYS A 107 2.09 7.39 -12.77
N GLY A 108 3.19 7.70 -12.12
CA GLY A 108 3.88 8.98 -12.23
C GLY A 108 4.03 9.67 -10.88
N ILE A 109 4.40 10.93 -10.93
CA ILE A 109 4.48 11.82 -9.76
C ILE A 109 3.10 12.44 -9.55
N ALA A 110 2.65 12.51 -8.30
CA ALA A 110 1.41 13.20 -7.92
C ALA A 110 1.46 14.65 -8.40
N THR A 111 0.38 15.10 -9.04
CA THR A 111 0.24 16.52 -9.41
C THR A 111 -0.22 17.32 -8.19
N LYS A 112 0.04 18.64 -8.16
CA LYS A 112 -0.33 19.52 -7.04
C LYS A 112 -1.83 19.46 -6.67
N GLU A 113 -2.70 19.13 -7.61
CA GLU A 113 -4.14 18.93 -7.35
C GLU A 113 -4.40 17.67 -6.52
N GLU A 114 -3.67 16.59 -6.75
CA GLU A 114 -3.85 15.32 -6.02
C GLU A 114 -3.30 15.41 -4.58
N GLU A 115 -2.17 16.11 -4.38
CA GLU A 115 -1.59 16.33 -3.04
C GLU A 115 -2.56 17.14 -2.13
N SER A 116 -3.26 18.13 -2.69
CA SER A 116 -4.17 19.00 -1.92
C SER A 116 -5.47 18.30 -1.47
N ILE A 117 -5.93 17.30 -2.22
CA ILE A 117 -7.12 16.50 -1.85
C ILE A 117 -6.77 15.52 -0.72
N GLU A 118 -5.57 14.93 -0.78
CA GLU A 118 -5.09 13.97 0.23
C GLU A 118 -4.86 14.66 1.59
N GLU A 119 -4.22 15.84 1.61
CA GLU A 119 -4.03 16.63 2.84
C GLU A 119 -5.36 17.05 3.49
N GLN A 120 -6.36 17.45 2.70
CA GLN A 120 -7.69 17.79 3.21
C GLN A 120 -8.44 16.57 3.75
N ALA A 121 -8.23 15.39 3.16
CA ALA A 121 -8.81 14.14 3.66
C ALA A 121 -8.19 13.71 4.99
N GLU A 122 -6.85 13.86 5.15
CA GLU A 122 -6.16 13.58 6.41
C GLU A 122 -6.59 14.55 7.53
N GLU A 123 -6.70 15.85 7.24
CA GLU A 123 -7.16 16.86 8.21
C GLU A 123 -8.59 16.57 8.72
N LEU A 124 -9.51 16.18 7.84
CA LEU A 124 -10.90 15.86 8.22
C LEU A 124 -11.01 14.62 9.12
N VAL A 125 -10.12 13.63 8.98
CA VAL A 125 -10.11 12.43 9.83
C VAL A 125 -9.56 12.73 11.22
N GLU A 126 -8.60 13.65 11.35
CA GLU A 126 -8.07 14.08 12.64
C GLU A 126 -9.12 14.83 13.48
N VAL A 127 -9.95 15.68 12.85
CA VAL A 127 -11.00 16.47 13.55
C VAL A 127 -12.11 15.59 14.14
N VAL A 128 -12.45 14.47 13.50
CA VAL A 128 -13.52 13.55 13.98
C VAL A 128 -13.09 12.72 15.20
N SER A 129 -11.78 12.60 15.46
CA SER A 129 -11.24 11.73 16.51
C SER A 129 -11.09 12.41 17.89
N GLN A 130 -11.44 13.70 18.03
CA GLN A 130 -11.45 14.36 19.34
C GLN A 130 -12.73 14.01 20.11
N PRO A 131 -12.64 13.32 21.27
CA PRO A 131 -13.82 13.13 22.11
C PRO A 131 -14.23 14.49 22.70
N ALA A 132 -15.44 14.93 22.34
CA ALA A 132 -16.08 16.04 23.00
C ALA A 132 -16.14 15.76 24.51
N SER A 133 -15.29 16.42 25.30
CA SER A 133 -15.41 16.44 26.74
C SER A 133 -16.80 16.97 27.09
N PRO A 134 -17.68 16.19 27.75
CA PRO A 134 -18.97 16.72 28.15
C PRO A 134 -18.73 17.77 29.24
N GLY A 135 -18.98 19.02 28.89
CA GLY A 135 -19.05 20.12 29.85
C GLY A 135 -20.09 19.78 30.91
N SER A 136 -19.61 19.52 32.13
CA SER A 136 -20.42 19.33 33.33
C SER A 136 -21.17 20.61 33.66
N GLY A 137 -22.38 20.75 33.11
CA GLY A 137 -23.34 21.79 33.44
C GLY A 137 -24.27 21.37 34.57
N SER A 138 -24.29 22.21 35.61
CA SER A 138 -25.47 22.56 36.43
C SER A 138 -25.89 21.64 37.58
N ALA A 139 -25.77 22.18 38.81
CA ALA A 139 -26.85 22.14 39.80
C ALA A 139 -26.64 23.24 40.88
N GLN A 140 -27.20 24.42 40.64
CA GLN A 140 -27.61 25.35 41.70
C GLN A 140 -28.97 24.86 42.23
N GLY A 141 -29.05 24.48 43.50
CA GLY A 141 -30.28 24.39 44.29
C GLY A 141 -30.12 25.34 45.48
N ALA A 142 -30.81 26.48 45.50
CA ALA A 142 -32.20 26.67 45.94
C ALA A 142 -32.30 26.80 47.47
N GLN A 143 -32.62 28.04 47.86
CA GLN A 143 -32.89 28.54 49.20
C GLN A 143 -34.12 27.87 49.81
N GLN A 144 -34.07 27.56 51.11
CA GLN A 144 -35.01 28.04 52.15
C GLN A 144 -34.53 27.60 53.53
#